data_AF-A0A177SQE8-F1
#
_entry.id   AF-A0A177SQE8-F1
#
_cell.length_a   1.000
_cell.length_b   1.000
_cell.length_c   1.000
_cell.angle_alpha   90.00
_cell.angle_beta   90.00
_cell.angle_gamma   90.00
#
_symmetry.space_group_name_H-M   'P 1'
#
loop_
_entity.id
_entity.type
_entity.pdbx_description
1 polymer ?
#
loop_
_entity_poly.entity_id
_entity_poly.type
_entity_poly.pdbx_seq_one_letter_code
_entity_poly.pdbx_strand_id
1 'polypeptide(L)'
;MAVLAARHYREQRLTADQAATRPWRTGLRALVDGPTFESQFSPNWADNCPPGSIEATTSPAAYLTALFRWATQVIEPLADVDEGQPVFLAARRPDLAGLMLDNTSLERVEPTLGIVNEILESAARKHLDDHNEKGRSVDDALLEARYPFGLPFERYMSQINAVLGRKDGNLGELVRQLDPHYPYFCRSGLHSQRSDDALQMDTALGPEQRALLLEAPYFPRGARRASARSVQTRTNPRTLLREPLHALQTSFFMRHYGVGDVQELVRLDTFCLRTGLDQDGLESLLSIQRYAPMASPNVPGLAPATPARFGSVYINAALEPTIGVHSSEDGHR
;
A
#
# COMPACT_ATOMS: atom_id res chain seq x y z
N MET A 1 -46.21 -12.59 2.68
CA MET A 1 -47.31 -11.60 2.80
C MET A 1 -47.38 -10.94 4.18
N ALA A 2 -47.42 -11.69 5.30
CA ALA A 2 -47.48 -11.10 6.64
C ALA A 2 -46.28 -10.18 7.00
N VAL A 3 -45.06 -10.56 6.61
CA VAL A 3 -43.85 -9.77 6.85
C VAL A 3 -43.87 -8.43 6.11
N LEU A 4 -44.37 -8.40 4.87
CA LEU A 4 -44.50 -7.18 4.06
C LEU A 4 -45.56 -6.25 4.64
N ALA A 5 -46.69 -6.79 5.09
CA ALA A 5 -47.74 -6.01 5.75
C ALA A 5 -47.24 -5.39 7.07
N ALA A 6 -46.52 -6.16 7.89
CA ALA A 6 -45.93 -5.67 9.13
C ALA A 6 -44.86 -4.59 8.88
N ARG A 7 -44.04 -4.75 7.84
CA ARG A 7 -43.05 -3.75 7.42
C ARG A 7 -43.71 -2.45 6.97
N HIS A 8 -44.67 -2.54 6.06
CA HIS A 8 -45.39 -1.38 5.52
C HIS A 8 -46.11 -0.59 6.64
N TYR A 9 -46.70 -1.29 7.60
CA TYR A 9 -47.33 -0.67 8.76
C TYR A 9 -46.34 0.06 9.68
N ARG A 10 -45.13 -0.49 9.88
CA ARG A 10 -44.05 0.21 10.61
C ARG A 10 -43.57 1.45 9.87
N GLU A 11 -43.34 1.34 8.56
CA GLU A 11 -42.88 2.45 7.71
C GLU A 11 -43.90 3.60 7.69
N GLN A 12 -45.21 3.30 7.58
CA GLN A 12 -46.28 4.31 7.65
C GLN A 12 -46.34 5.03 9.01
N ARG A 13 -46.01 4.36 10.11
CA ARG A 13 -46.00 4.99 11.44
C ARG A 13 -44.73 5.81 11.68
N LEU A 14 -43.57 5.36 11.19
CA LEU A 14 -42.30 6.09 11.32
C LEU A 14 -42.27 7.36 10.46
N THR A 15 -42.96 7.35 9.32
CA THR A 15 -43.08 8.50 8.42
C THR A 15 -44.24 9.44 8.77
N ALA A 16 -45.17 9.00 9.62
CA ALA A 16 -46.21 9.86 10.16
C ALA A 16 -45.58 10.83 11.16
N ASP A 17 -45.40 12.07 10.71
CA ASP A 17 -44.88 13.19 11.50
C ASP A 17 -45.63 13.28 12.84
N GLN A 18 -44.90 13.50 13.94
CA GLN A 18 -45.43 13.53 15.32
C GLN A 18 -46.41 14.69 15.58
N ALA A 19 -46.88 15.38 14.55
CA ALA A 19 -47.89 16.42 14.60
C ALA A 19 -49.34 15.90 14.51
N ALA A 20 -49.58 14.59 14.46
CA ALA A 20 -50.93 14.06 14.59
C ALA A 20 -51.31 13.89 16.06
N THR A 21 -51.79 14.98 16.68
CA THR A 21 -52.79 14.89 17.74
C THR A 21 -53.75 13.75 17.41
N ARG A 22 -53.87 12.76 18.33
CA ARG A 22 -54.73 11.57 18.17
C ARG A 22 -55.92 11.90 17.29
N PRO A 23 -56.09 11.30 16.09
CA PRO A 23 -57.28 11.56 15.32
C PRO A 23 -58.38 10.91 16.13
N TRP A 24 -59.19 11.75 16.76
CA TRP A 24 -60.47 11.35 17.33
C TRP A 24 -61.12 10.43 16.29
N ARG A 25 -61.33 9.15 16.64
CA ARG A 25 -62.02 8.21 15.76
C ARG A 25 -63.41 8.80 15.53
N THR A 26 -63.71 9.29 14.33
CA THR A 26 -65.03 9.85 14.01
C THR A 26 -65.88 8.85 13.23
N GLY A 27 -67.17 8.74 13.58
CA GLY A 27 -68.17 7.95 12.87
C GLY A 27 -68.17 6.45 13.22
N LEU A 28 -68.72 5.62 12.33
CA LEU A 28 -68.93 4.16 12.53
C LEU A 28 -67.64 3.38 12.84
N ARG A 29 -66.46 3.91 12.46
CA ARG A 29 -65.14 3.31 12.74
C ARG A 29 -64.68 3.45 14.20
N ALA A 30 -65.39 4.23 15.01
CA ALA A 30 -65.18 4.31 16.46
C ALA A 30 -65.94 3.24 17.24
N LEU A 31 -67.00 2.66 16.66
CA LEU A 31 -67.88 1.67 17.31
C LEU A 31 -67.32 0.25 17.27
N VAL A 32 -66.30 0.00 16.44
CA VAL A 32 -65.63 -1.29 16.34
C VAL A 32 -64.19 -1.11 16.78
N ASP A 33 -63.77 -1.90 17.76
CA ASP A 33 -62.35 -2.06 18.09
C ASP A 33 -61.66 -2.76 16.93
N GLY A 34 -61.28 -1.95 15.94
CA GLY A 34 -60.43 -2.37 14.84
C GLY A 34 -59.09 -2.87 15.39
N PRO A 35 -58.38 -3.73 14.62
CA PRO A 35 -57.24 -4.45 15.15
C PRO A 35 -56.14 -3.43 15.49
N THR A 36 -55.88 -3.24 16.79
CA THR A 36 -54.89 -2.28 17.28
C THR A 36 -53.50 -2.91 17.18
N PHE A 37 -52.47 -2.09 17.05
CA PHE A 37 -51.09 -2.59 17.03
C PHE A 37 -50.77 -3.37 18.32
N GLU A 38 -51.24 -2.86 19.45
CA GLU A 38 -51.07 -3.50 20.76
C GLU A 38 -51.76 -4.88 20.80
N SER A 39 -52.97 -5.01 20.24
CA SER A 39 -53.65 -6.30 20.18
C SER A 39 -53.04 -7.29 19.18
N GLN A 40 -52.41 -6.79 18.11
CA GLN A 40 -51.87 -7.62 17.04
C GLN A 40 -50.42 -8.07 17.30
N PHE A 41 -49.62 -7.22 17.95
CA PHE A 41 -48.16 -7.39 18.03
C PHE A 41 -47.61 -7.35 19.45
N SER A 42 -48.45 -7.13 20.48
CA SER A 42 -48.09 -7.18 21.90
C SER A 42 -46.72 -6.57 22.24
N PRO A 43 -46.48 -5.28 21.87
CA PRO A 43 -45.16 -4.68 22.03
C PRO A 43 -44.79 -4.51 23.50
N ASN A 44 -43.56 -4.87 23.86
CA ASN A 44 -43.02 -4.54 25.17
C ASN A 44 -42.53 -3.09 25.18
N TRP A 45 -43.36 -2.17 25.68
CA TRP A 45 -43.02 -0.75 25.71
C TRP A 45 -41.82 -0.43 26.62
N ALA A 46 -41.52 -1.29 27.60
CA ALA A 46 -40.38 -1.13 28.49
C ALA A 46 -39.04 -1.40 27.80
N ASP A 47 -39.03 -2.20 26.73
CA ASP A 47 -37.83 -2.54 25.96
C ASP A 47 -37.58 -1.57 24.79
N ASN A 48 -38.31 -0.44 24.73
CA ASN A 48 -38.07 0.56 23.72
C ASN A 48 -36.93 1.50 24.12
N CYS A 49 -36.04 1.75 23.17
CA CYS A 49 -34.97 2.72 23.31
C CYS A 49 -35.45 4.14 22.91
N PRO A 50 -34.78 5.20 23.41
CA PRO A 50 -35.06 6.57 22.98
C PRO A 50 -34.70 6.78 21.50
N PRO A 51 -35.32 7.77 20.82
CA PRO A 51 -35.01 8.08 19.43
C PRO A 51 -33.54 8.49 19.28
N GLY A 52 -32.86 7.93 18.29
CA GLY A 52 -31.44 8.16 18.05
C GLY A 52 -30.48 7.28 18.86
N SER A 53 -30.99 6.41 19.75
CA SER A 53 -30.15 5.43 20.44
C SER A 53 -29.53 4.42 19.46
N ILE A 54 -28.32 3.93 19.78
CA ILE A 54 -27.65 2.85 19.04
C ILE A 54 -28.49 1.56 18.99
N GLU A 55 -29.31 1.32 20.01
CA GLU A 55 -30.20 0.16 20.12
C GLU A 55 -31.44 0.26 19.21
N ALA A 56 -31.69 1.42 18.61
CA ALA A 56 -32.82 1.60 17.72
C ALA A 56 -32.68 0.67 16.51
N THR A 57 -33.79 0.04 16.12
CA THR A 57 -33.83 -0.82 14.92
C THR A 57 -33.52 -0.08 13.61
N THR A 58 -33.61 1.26 13.64
CA THR A 58 -33.26 2.16 12.54
C THR A 58 -31.86 2.77 12.69
N SER A 59 -31.09 2.39 13.71
CA SER A 59 -29.75 2.92 13.93
C SER A 59 -28.78 2.42 12.86
N PRO A 60 -27.66 3.13 12.61
CA PRO A 60 -26.62 2.65 11.73
C PRO A 60 -26.00 1.32 12.21
N ALA A 61 -25.96 1.07 13.52
CA ALA A 61 -25.49 -0.19 14.09
C ALA A 61 -26.44 -1.36 13.76
N ALA A 62 -27.76 -1.14 13.85
CA ALA A 62 -28.74 -2.13 13.41
C ALA A 62 -28.62 -2.41 11.90
N TYR A 63 -28.38 -1.37 11.09
CA TYR A 63 -28.13 -1.55 9.66
C TYR A 63 -26.85 -2.35 9.38
N LEU A 64 -25.74 -2.05 10.06
CA LEU A 64 -24.47 -2.77 9.92
C LEU A 64 -24.62 -4.24 10.29
N THR A 65 -25.29 -4.55 11.41
CA THR A 65 -25.53 -5.96 11.80
C THR A 65 -26.41 -6.69 10.79
N ALA A 66 -27.41 -6.02 10.22
CA ALA A 66 -28.24 -6.58 9.15
C ALA A 66 -27.42 -6.85 7.88
N LEU A 67 -26.54 -5.92 7.47
CA LEU A 67 -25.65 -6.11 6.32
C LEU A 67 -24.65 -7.24 6.55
N PHE A 68 -24.03 -7.31 7.73
CA PHE A 68 -23.08 -8.36 8.07
C PHE A 68 -23.76 -9.74 8.04
N ARG A 69 -24.96 -9.86 8.61
CA ARG A 69 -25.76 -11.10 8.54
C ARG A 69 -26.18 -11.42 7.11
N TRP A 70 -26.59 -10.42 6.34
CA TRP A 70 -27.00 -10.65 4.95
C TRP A 70 -25.82 -11.12 4.09
N ALA A 71 -24.65 -10.51 4.22
CA ALA A 71 -23.45 -10.93 3.52
C ALA A 71 -23.06 -12.37 3.89
N THR A 72 -23.01 -12.68 5.19
CA THR A 72 -22.56 -14.01 5.67
C THR A 72 -23.58 -15.13 5.46
N GLN A 73 -24.88 -14.85 5.60
CA GLN A 73 -25.93 -15.88 5.56
C GLN A 73 -26.59 -16.01 4.19
N VAL A 74 -26.56 -14.97 3.36
CA VAL A 74 -27.25 -14.98 2.06
C VAL A 74 -26.28 -14.96 0.90
N ILE A 75 -25.26 -14.10 0.92
CA ILE A 75 -24.33 -13.97 -0.21
C ILE A 75 -23.27 -15.06 -0.21
N GLU A 76 -22.57 -15.27 0.91
CA GLU A 76 -21.48 -16.25 0.98
C GLU A 76 -21.90 -17.67 0.58
N PRO A 77 -23.10 -18.17 0.94
CA PRO A 77 -23.57 -19.49 0.49
C PRO A 77 -23.92 -19.57 -1.00
N LEU A 78 -24.11 -18.44 -1.68
CA LEU A 78 -24.37 -18.38 -3.13
C LEU A 78 -23.08 -18.34 -3.95
N ALA A 79 -21.91 -18.36 -3.29
CA ALA A 79 -20.64 -18.32 -4.00
C ALA A 79 -20.48 -19.56 -4.88
N ASP A 80 -20.10 -19.33 -6.14
CA ASP A 80 -19.83 -20.40 -7.09
C ASP A 80 -18.49 -21.06 -6.73
N VAL A 81 -18.54 -22.34 -6.38
CA VAL A 81 -17.38 -23.13 -5.98
C VAL A 81 -16.68 -23.72 -7.21
N ASP A 82 -17.33 -23.72 -8.37
CA ASP A 82 -16.81 -24.33 -9.59
C ASP A 82 -15.84 -23.41 -10.34
N GLU A 83 -16.00 -22.08 -10.22
CA GLU A 83 -15.11 -21.08 -10.84
C GLU A 83 -13.84 -20.76 -10.02
N GLY A 84 -13.82 -21.10 -8.72
CA GLY A 84 -12.65 -20.85 -7.86
C GLY A 84 -12.91 -21.00 -6.37
N GLN A 85 -11.88 -20.73 -5.55
CA GLN A 85 -12.02 -20.71 -4.10
C GLN A 85 -12.64 -19.38 -3.64
N PRO A 86 -13.86 -19.37 -3.07
CA PRO A 86 -14.48 -18.14 -2.61
C PRO A 86 -13.73 -17.58 -1.40
N VAL A 87 -13.41 -16.29 -1.44
CA VAL A 87 -12.75 -15.59 -0.33
C VAL A 87 -13.81 -14.96 0.57
N PHE A 88 -14.07 -15.60 1.70
CA PHE A 88 -15.08 -15.15 2.68
C PHE A 88 -14.73 -13.81 3.32
N LEU A 89 -15.75 -13.10 3.81
CA LEU A 89 -15.60 -11.82 4.51
C LEU A 89 -14.72 -11.97 5.75
N ALA A 90 -14.91 -13.05 6.52
CA ALA A 90 -14.11 -13.33 7.71
C ALA A 90 -12.61 -13.52 7.40
N ALA A 91 -12.28 -14.04 6.21
CA ALA A 91 -10.90 -14.20 5.76
C ALA A 91 -10.28 -12.86 5.33
N ARG A 92 -11.07 -12.00 4.66
CA ARG A 92 -10.61 -10.68 4.18
C ARG A 92 -10.49 -9.65 5.28
N ARG A 93 -11.43 -9.67 6.24
CA ARG A 93 -11.61 -8.68 7.30
C ARG A 93 -11.96 -9.39 8.61
N PRO A 94 -10.98 -10.03 9.28
CA PRO A 94 -11.21 -10.72 10.55
C PRO A 94 -11.57 -9.76 11.70
N ASP A 95 -11.21 -8.48 11.55
CA ASP A 95 -11.51 -7.36 12.44
C ASP A 95 -13.01 -7.11 12.61
N LEU A 96 -13.80 -7.21 11.53
CA LEU A 96 -15.23 -6.89 11.56
C LEU A 96 -16.04 -7.75 12.53
N ALA A 97 -15.67 -9.02 12.70
CA ALA A 97 -16.35 -9.92 13.63
C ALA A 97 -16.07 -9.57 15.11
N GLY A 98 -14.91 -8.95 15.38
CA GLY A 98 -14.50 -8.51 16.71
C GLY A 98 -14.87 -7.06 17.03
N LEU A 99 -15.42 -6.31 16.07
CA LEU A 99 -15.79 -4.91 16.25
C LEU A 99 -16.90 -4.77 17.30
N MET A 100 -16.59 -4.06 18.39
CA MET A 100 -17.59 -3.75 19.41
C MET A 100 -18.51 -2.63 18.94
N LEU A 101 -19.83 -2.85 19.02
CA LEU A 101 -20.85 -1.87 18.67
C LEU A 101 -21.26 -1.08 19.91
N ASP A 102 -20.54 0.00 20.18
CA ASP A 102 -20.81 0.92 21.28
C ASP A 102 -21.01 2.36 20.78
N ASN A 103 -21.46 3.24 21.66
CA ASN A 103 -21.71 4.63 21.30
C ASN A 103 -20.42 5.35 20.88
N THR A 104 -19.27 4.97 21.47
CA THR A 104 -18.00 5.60 21.13
C THR A 104 -17.57 5.23 19.70
N SER A 105 -17.68 3.96 19.30
CA SER A 105 -17.36 3.53 17.93
C SER A 105 -18.32 4.10 16.90
N LEU A 106 -19.58 4.34 17.28
CA LEU A 106 -20.59 4.91 16.37
C LEU A 106 -20.38 6.42 16.14
N GLU A 107 -20.07 7.18 17.19
CA GLU A 107 -20.02 8.64 17.12
C GLU A 107 -18.61 9.22 16.87
N ARG A 108 -17.55 8.44 17.15
CA ARG A 108 -16.18 8.93 17.02
C ARG A 108 -15.84 9.19 15.55
N VAL A 109 -15.40 10.42 15.28
CA VAL A 109 -14.86 10.80 13.97
C VAL A 109 -13.39 10.41 13.90
N GLU A 110 -13.05 9.50 12.99
CA GLU A 110 -11.69 9.07 12.74
C GLU A 110 -11.26 9.33 11.28
N PRO A 111 -9.98 9.64 11.03
CA PRO A 111 -9.47 9.73 9.67
C PRO A 111 -9.46 8.34 9.04
N THR A 112 -10.06 8.22 7.85
CA THR A 112 -10.13 6.96 7.09
C THR A 112 -8.76 6.33 6.86
N LEU A 113 -7.73 7.16 6.62
CA LEU A 113 -6.35 6.70 6.44
C LEU A 113 -5.77 6.06 7.72
N GLY A 114 -6.18 6.53 8.91
CA GLY A 114 -5.78 5.92 10.18
C GLY A 114 -6.25 4.47 10.27
N ILE A 115 -7.53 4.26 9.99
CA ILE A 115 -8.16 2.92 9.97
C ILE A 115 -7.47 2.00 8.95
N VAL A 116 -7.17 2.51 7.75
CA VAL A 116 -6.47 1.72 6.72
C VAL A 116 -5.09 1.29 7.21
N ASN A 117 -4.32 2.20 7.80
CA ASN A 117 -2.99 1.90 8.31
C ASN A 117 -3.03 0.89 9.45
N GLU A 118 -3.96 1.03 10.39
CA GLU A 118 -4.13 0.07 11.49
C GLU A 118 -4.42 -1.34 10.97
N ILE A 119 -5.27 -1.46 9.95
CA ILE A 119 -5.64 -2.76 9.40
C ILE A 119 -4.46 -3.38 8.63
N LEU A 120 -3.75 -2.58 7.83
CA LEU A 120 -2.53 -3.05 7.14
C LEU A 120 -1.42 -3.45 8.14
N GLU A 121 -1.26 -2.69 9.22
CA GLU A 121 -0.30 -3.00 10.29
C GLU A 121 -0.66 -4.29 11.02
N SER A 122 -1.95 -4.51 11.31
CA SER A 122 -2.42 -5.76 11.93
C SER A 122 -2.19 -6.98 11.04
N ALA A 123 -2.39 -6.84 9.73
CA ALA A 123 -2.14 -7.89 8.76
C ALA A 123 -0.63 -8.20 8.64
N ALA A 124 0.21 -7.17 8.59
CA ALA A 124 1.67 -7.32 8.59
C ALA A 124 2.16 -7.97 9.89
N ARG A 125 1.61 -7.56 11.04
CA ARG A 125 1.91 -8.15 12.35
C ARG A 125 1.59 -9.64 12.39
N LYS A 126 0.38 -10.01 11.96
CA LYS A 126 -0.03 -11.41 11.88
C LYS A 126 0.93 -12.24 11.02
N HIS A 127 1.33 -11.70 9.87
CA HIS A 127 2.32 -12.36 9.01
C HIS A 127 3.67 -12.57 9.72
N LEU A 128 4.16 -11.58 10.47
CA LEU A 128 5.39 -11.72 11.26
C LEU A 128 5.25 -12.77 12.37
N ASP A 129 4.10 -12.81 13.04
CA ASP A 129 3.81 -13.78 14.10
C ASP A 129 3.76 -15.21 13.55
N ASP A 130 3.17 -15.40 12.38
CA ASP A 130 3.10 -16.69 11.66
C ASP A 130 4.50 -17.18 11.24
N HIS A 131 5.45 -16.26 11.02
CA HIS A 131 6.85 -16.56 10.69
C HIS A 131 7.79 -16.60 11.91
N ASN A 132 7.24 -16.65 13.13
CA ASN A 132 7.98 -16.67 14.40
C ASN A 132 8.83 -15.41 14.70
N GLU A 133 8.47 -14.25 14.16
CA GLU A 133 9.15 -12.96 14.36
C GLU A 133 8.42 -12.04 15.38
N LYS A 134 7.88 -12.60 16.46
CA LYS A 134 7.02 -11.88 17.44
C LYS A 134 7.67 -10.65 18.09
N GLY A 135 9.00 -10.65 18.24
CA GLY A 135 9.75 -9.56 18.87
C GLY A 135 10.07 -8.39 17.95
N ARG A 136 9.84 -8.53 16.64
CA ARG A 136 10.26 -7.55 15.64
C ARG A 136 9.17 -6.51 15.39
N SER A 137 9.51 -5.22 15.26
CA SER A 137 8.53 -4.22 14.85
C SER A 137 8.15 -4.35 13.37
N VAL A 138 6.93 -3.96 13.00
CA VAL A 138 6.52 -3.88 11.58
C VAL A 138 7.40 -2.87 10.84
N ASP A 139 7.72 -1.74 11.49
CA ASP A 139 8.60 -0.72 10.92
C ASP A 139 10.01 -1.27 10.63
N ASP A 140 10.56 -2.10 11.51
CA ASP A 140 11.87 -2.74 11.30
C ASP A 140 11.84 -3.79 10.18
N ALA A 141 10.69 -4.44 9.98
CA ALA A 141 10.49 -5.33 8.84
C ALA A 141 10.46 -4.56 7.51
N LEU A 142 9.72 -3.44 7.47
CA LEU A 142 9.65 -2.57 6.29
C LEU A 142 10.98 -1.87 5.97
N LEU A 143 11.78 -1.60 7.00
CA LEU A 143 13.12 -1.02 6.86
C LEU A 143 14.10 -1.97 6.18
N GLU A 144 14.02 -3.28 6.43
CA GLU A 144 14.94 -4.27 5.84
C GLU A 144 14.45 -4.87 4.52
N ALA A 145 13.14 -4.81 4.29
CA ALA A 145 12.53 -5.29 3.06
C ALA A 145 13.03 -4.51 1.83
N ARG A 146 13.23 -5.22 0.72
CA ARG A 146 13.69 -4.66 -0.57
C ARG A 146 12.63 -4.72 -1.68
N TYR A 147 11.57 -5.48 -1.47
CA TYR A 147 10.44 -5.61 -2.37
C TYR A 147 9.15 -5.48 -1.55
N PRO A 148 8.13 -4.75 -2.03
CA PRO A 148 8.02 -4.04 -3.32
C PRO A 148 8.96 -2.83 -3.49
N PHE A 149 9.06 -2.28 -4.70
CA PHE A 149 10.00 -1.20 -5.11
C PHE A 149 9.87 0.14 -4.34
N GLY A 150 8.84 0.31 -3.50
CA GLY A 150 8.74 1.44 -2.56
C GLY A 150 9.51 1.24 -1.25
N LEU A 151 10.08 0.06 -1.03
CA LEU A 151 10.89 -0.29 0.14
C LEU A 151 12.39 -0.24 -0.21
N PRO A 152 13.29 0.01 0.75
CA PRO A 152 13.06 0.10 2.19
C PRO A 152 12.38 1.39 2.64
N PHE A 153 11.44 1.26 3.58
CA PHE A 153 10.75 2.43 4.18
C PHE A 153 11.29 2.70 5.58
N GLU A 154 11.87 3.89 5.76
CA GLU A 154 12.38 4.34 7.05
C GLU A 154 11.46 5.37 7.68
N ARG A 155 10.65 4.91 8.65
CA ARG A 155 9.69 5.75 9.35
C ARG A 155 10.33 6.97 10.01
N TYR A 156 11.47 6.80 10.68
CA TYR A 156 12.14 7.90 11.39
C TYR A 156 12.66 8.97 10.43
N MET A 157 13.24 8.58 9.29
CA MET A 157 13.74 9.54 8.31
C MET A 157 12.60 10.29 7.64
N SER A 158 11.50 9.60 7.30
CA SER A 158 10.28 10.23 6.80
C SER A 158 9.71 11.27 7.79
N GLN A 159 9.71 10.95 9.10
CA GLN A 159 9.30 11.90 10.14
C GLN A 159 10.23 13.11 10.23
N ILE A 160 11.55 12.90 10.21
CA ILE A 160 12.54 13.98 10.22
C ILE A 160 12.30 14.91 9.02
N ASN A 161 12.19 14.34 7.83
CA ASN A 161 11.94 15.08 6.59
C ASN A 161 10.61 15.85 6.65
N ALA A 162 9.54 15.23 7.17
CA ALA A 162 8.24 15.87 7.30
C ALA A 162 8.25 17.04 8.31
N VAL A 163 8.97 16.91 9.43
CA VAL A 163 9.08 17.98 10.43
C VAL A 163 9.95 19.12 9.93
N LEU A 164 11.09 18.84 9.31
CA LEU A 164 11.99 19.86 8.77
C LEU A 164 11.39 20.57 7.55
N GLY A 165 10.69 19.84 6.69
CA GLY A 165 10.00 20.40 5.51
C GLY A 165 8.92 21.41 5.86
N ARG A 166 8.31 21.34 7.06
CA ARG A 166 7.38 22.38 7.55
C ARG A 166 8.05 23.72 7.84
N LYS A 167 9.38 23.74 7.98
CA LYS A 167 10.19 24.93 8.21
C LYS A 167 11.04 25.29 6.99
N ASP A 168 10.69 24.77 5.82
CA ASP A 168 11.45 24.93 4.57
C ASP A 168 12.93 24.54 4.68
N GLY A 169 13.26 23.65 5.63
CA GLY A 169 14.62 23.20 5.90
C GLY A 169 14.80 21.72 5.62
N ASN A 170 16.06 21.31 5.48
CA ASN A 170 16.43 19.90 5.37
C ASN A 170 17.46 19.51 6.45
N LEU A 171 17.72 18.22 6.60
CA LEU A 171 18.67 17.73 7.61
C LEU A 171 20.11 18.19 7.31
N GLY A 172 20.50 18.22 6.03
CA GLY A 172 21.82 18.68 5.60
C GLY A 172 22.10 20.13 5.98
N GLU A 173 21.12 21.02 5.82
CA GLU A 173 21.19 22.43 6.18
C GLU A 173 21.35 22.61 7.68
N LEU A 174 20.61 21.85 8.48
CA LEU A 174 20.78 21.85 9.93
C LEU A 174 22.20 21.42 10.31
N VAL A 175 22.74 20.37 9.69
CA VAL A 175 24.13 19.95 9.93
C VAL A 175 25.13 21.03 9.50
N ARG A 176 24.89 21.72 8.38
CA ARG A 176 25.74 22.84 7.94
C ARG A 176 25.71 24.00 8.94
N GLN A 177 24.54 24.38 9.43
CA GLN A 177 24.39 25.45 10.43
C GLN A 177 25.10 25.11 11.75
N LEU A 178 25.18 23.83 12.11
CA LEU A 178 25.88 23.35 13.29
C LEU A 178 27.39 23.21 13.11
N ASP A 179 27.92 23.25 11.88
CA ASP A 179 29.34 23.13 11.62
C ASP A 179 30.03 24.51 11.73
N PRO A 180 31.00 24.70 12.66
CA PRO A 180 31.77 25.94 12.75
C PRO A 180 32.58 26.29 11.50
N HIS A 181 32.79 25.33 10.60
CA HIS A 181 33.50 25.53 9.34
C HIS A 181 32.58 26.00 8.21
N TYR A 182 31.26 26.04 8.41
CA TYR A 182 30.32 26.62 7.46
C TYR A 182 30.43 28.16 7.47
N PRO A 183 30.42 28.84 6.31
CA PRO A 183 30.28 28.29 4.95
C PRO A 183 31.59 27.72 4.38
N TYR A 184 31.49 26.56 3.72
CA TYR A 184 32.67 25.78 3.28
C TYR A 184 33.53 26.48 2.22
N PHE A 185 32.94 27.35 1.39
CA PHE A 185 33.67 28.07 0.35
C PHE A 185 34.74 29.05 0.89
N CYS A 186 34.63 29.48 2.15
CA CYS A 186 35.63 30.32 2.80
C CYS A 186 36.86 29.53 3.28
N ARG A 187 36.83 28.19 3.21
CA ARG A 187 37.89 27.32 3.72
C ARG A 187 38.75 26.78 2.59
N SER A 188 40.05 26.63 2.87
CA SER A 188 40.95 25.87 1.99
C SER A 188 40.43 24.44 1.84
N GLY A 189 40.24 24.00 0.61
CA GLY A 189 39.66 22.69 0.30
C GLY A 189 38.16 22.71 -0.02
N LEU A 190 37.42 23.79 0.30
CA LEU A 190 35.97 23.89 0.05
C LEU A 190 35.11 22.82 0.76
N HIS A 191 35.68 22.14 1.77
CA HIS A 191 35.03 21.05 2.51
C HIS A 191 35.41 21.11 4.00
N SER A 192 34.64 20.41 4.83
CA SER A 192 34.91 20.17 6.25
C SER A 192 34.81 18.66 6.51
N GLN A 193 35.08 18.22 7.75
CA GLN A 193 34.84 16.82 8.12
C GLN A 193 33.36 16.41 8.03
N ARG A 194 32.44 17.39 8.09
CA ARG A 194 30.98 17.17 8.08
C ARG A 194 30.31 17.63 6.79
N SER A 195 31.06 18.22 5.84
CA SER A 195 30.49 18.73 4.60
C SER A 195 29.92 17.61 3.74
N ASP A 196 30.59 16.47 3.71
CA ASP A 196 30.17 15.31 2.91
C ASP A 196 28.93 14.66 3.51
N ASP A 197 28.89 14.54 4.84
CA ASP A 197 27.72 14.05 5.57
C ASP A 197 26.51 14.97 5.34
N ALA A 198 26.73 16.29 5.42
CA ALA A 198 25.69 17.28 5.17
C ALA A 198 25.15 17.19 3.73
N LEU A 199 26.03 17.05 2.74
CA LEU A 199 25.65 16.89 1.34
C LEU A 199 24.85 15.60 1.11
N GLN A 200 25.26 14.50 1.75
CA GLN A 200 24.54 13.24 1.68
C GLN A 200 23.15 13.35 2.33
N MET A 201 23.02 14.10 3.42
CA MET A 201 21.74 14.33 4.10
C MET A 201 20.79 15.27 3.33
N ASP A 202 21.28 16.07 2.38
CA ASP A 202 20.42 16.86 1.48
C ASP A 202 19.57 15.99 0.55
N THR A 203 20.02 14.76 0.27
CA THR A 203 19.26 13.83 -0.59
C THR A 203 17.93 13.39 0.03
N ALA A 204 17.70 13.70 1.32
CA ALA A 204 16.55 13.25 2.11
C ALA A 204 16.40 11.71 2.19
N LEU A 205 17.39 10.96 1.73
CA LEU A 205 17.42 9.50 1.77
C LEU A 205 17.91 9.01 3.12
N GLY A 206 17.26 7.96 3.60
CA GLY A 206 17.64 7.23 4.79
C GLY A 206 18.94 6.42 4.64
N PRO A 207 19.63 6.04 5.72
CA PRO A 207 20.83 5.20 5.65
C PRO A 207 20.66 3.87 4.91
N GLU A 208 19.53 3.17 4.97
CA GLU A 208 19.29 1.92 4.22
C GLU A 208 19.06 2.15 2.73
N GLN A 209 18.40 3.26 2.38
CA GLN A 209 18.22 3.68 1.00
C GLN A 209 19.56 4.12 0.41
N ARG A 210 20.36 4.88 1.16
CA ARG A 210 21.71 5.27 0.76
C ARG A 210 22.63 4.06 0.66
N ALA A 211 22.52 3.13 1.60
CA ALA A 211 23.27 1.88 1.57
C ALA A 211 22.96 1.11 0.28
N LEU A 212 21.68 0.97 -0.10
CA LEU A 212 21.25 0.34 -1.36
C LEU A 212 21.99 0.91 -2.59
N LEU A 213 22.14 2.25 -2.65
CA LEU A 213 22.83 2.91 -3.77
C LEU A 213 24.35 2.67 -3.78
N LEU A 214 24.94 2.39 -2.62
CA LEU A 214 26.38 2.14 -2.44
C LEU A 214 26.74 0.65 -2.49
N GLU A 215 25.76 -0.23 -2.68
CA GLU A 215 25.96 -1.66 -2.74
C GLU A 215 26.84 -2.08 -3.92
N ALA A 216 27.84 -2.92 -3.66
CA ALA A 216 28.66 -3.52 -4.72
C ALA A 216 27.80 -4.42 -5.63
N PRO A 217 28.09 -4.53 -6.94
CA PRO A 217 27.25 -5.30 -7.87
C PRO A 217 27.12 -6.77 -7.43
N TYR A 218 25.88 -7.28 -7.39
CA TYR A 218 25.60 -8.70 -7.10
C TYR A 218 26.11 -9.61 -8.22
N PHE A 219 26.12 -9.14 -9.47
CA PHE A 219 26.57 -9.87 -10.65
C PHE A 219 27.66 -9.07 -11.38
N PRO A 220 28.94 -9.17 -10.96
CA PRO A 220 30.02 -8.45 -11.62
C PRO A 220 30.21 -8.94 -13.06
N ARG A 221 30.48 -8.00 -13.99
CA ARG A 221 30.66 -8.30 -15.42
C ARG A 221 31.79 -9.30 -15.62
N GLY A 222 31.53 -10.36 -16.39
CA GLY A 222 32.51 -11.41 -16.70
C GLY A 222 32.72 -12.44 -15.59
N ALA A 223 32.14 -12.25 -14.39
CA ALA A 223 32.16 -13.26 -13.36
C ALA A 223 31.10 -14.32 -13.65
N ARG A 224 31.50 -15.59 -13.69
CA ARG A 224 30.54 -16.71 -13.61
C ARG A 224 29.81 -16.61 -12.27
N ARG A 225 28.54 -17.08 -12.21
CA ARG A 225 27.81 -17.21 -10.94
C ARG A 225 28.76 -17.80 -9.90
N ALA A 226 28.89 -17.12 -8.76
CA ALA A 226 29.80 -17.57 -7.72
C ALA A 226 29.41 -19.00 -7.36
N SER A 227 30.36 -19.92 -7.42
CA SER A 227 30.11 -21.29 -6.98
C SER A 227 30.04 -21.31 -5.47
N ALA A 228 29.28 -22.23 -4.87
CA ALA A 228 29.35 -22.50 -3.44
C ALA A 228 30.79 -22.78 -2.96
N ARG A 229 31.69 -23.18 -3.86
CA ARG A 229 33.12 -23.43 -3.57
C ARG A 229 34.01 -22.18 -3.64
N SER A 230 33.53 -21.07 -4.20
CA SER A 230 34.31 -19.82 -4.30
C SER A 230 34.00 -18.89 -3.12
N VAL A 231 35.04 -18.48 -2.39
CA VAL A 231 34.94 -17.52 -1.27
C VAL A 231 34.90 -16.10 -1.82
N GLN A 232 33.85 -15.77 -2.56
CA GLN A 232 33.56 -14.38 -2.92
C GLN A 232 32.66 -13.79 -1.85
N THR A 233 33.08 -12.66 -1.30
CA THR A 233 32.32 -11.95 -0.27
C THR A 233 32.02 -10.54 -0.74
N ARG A 234 30.89 -10.02 -0.29
CA ARG A 234 30.50 -8.64 -0.47
C ARG A 234 30.40 -7.98 0.89
N THR A 235 30.83 -6.73 0.99
CA THR A 235 30.69 -5.95 2.22
C THR A 235 29.40 -5.15 2.14
N ASN A 236 28.55 -5.24 3.17
CA ASN A 236 27.38 -4.40 3.29
C ASN A 236 27.83 -2.97 3.67
N PRO A 237 27.47 -1.92 2.89
CA PRO A 237 27.97 -0.57 3.12
C PRO A 237 27.49 0.04 4.45
N ARG A 238 26.38 -0.45 5.03
CA ARG A 238 25.86 0.04 6.31
C ARG A 238 26.46 -0.69 7.51
N THR A 239 26.43 -2.02 7.50
CA THR A 239 26.85 -2.83 8.66
C THR A 239 28.33 -3.15 8.65
N LEU A 240 29.01 -2.93 7.51
CA LEU A 240 30.40 -3.32 7.25
C LEU A 240 30.64 -4.84 7.40
N LEU A 241 29.57 -5.63 7.48
CA LEU A 241 29.65 -7.08 7.56
C LEU A 241 29.94 -7.66 6.18
N ARG A 242 30.76 -8.72 6.16
CA ARG A 242 31.09 -9.47 4.95
C ARG A 242 30.11 -10.63 4.80
N GLU A 243 29.39 -10.64 3.69
CA GLU A 243 28.37 -11.62 3.36
C GLU A 243 28.81 -12.48 2.17
N PRO A 244 28.47 -13.79 2.15
CA PRO A 244 28.83 -14.67 1.04
C PRO A 244 28.04 -14.33 -0.22
N LEU A 245 28.74 -14.01 -1.31
CA LEU A 245 28.12 -13.55 -2.56
C LEU A 245 27.17 -14.60 -3.16
N HIS A 246 27.51 -15.89 -3.05
CA HIS A 246 26.69 -16.97 -3.59
C HIS A 246 25.28 -17.02 -2.97
N ALA A 247 25.17 -16.86 -1.65
CA ALA A 247 23.87 -16.87 -0.98
C ALA A 247 23.00 -15.68 -1.39
N LEU A 248 23.63 -14.51 -1.55
CA LEU A 248 22.98 -13.29 -2.01
C LEU A 248 22.52 -13.41 -3.47
N GLN A 249 23.32 -13.99 -4.36
CA GLN A 249 22.94 -14.21 -5.75
C GLN A 249 21.75 -15.15 -5.90
N THR A 250 21.69 -16.23 -5.11
CA THR A 250 20.60 -17.21 -5.17
C THR A 250 19.27 -16.63 -4.71
N SER A 251 19.28 -15.73 -3.72
CA SER A 251 18.07 -15.07 -3.20
C SER A 251 17.77 -13.71 -3.85
N PHE A 252 18.59 -13.26 -4.80
CA PHE A 252 18.53 -11.90 -5.33
C PHE A 252 17.18 -11.56 -5.95
N PHE A 253 16.70 -12.36 -6.92
CA PHE A 253 15.45 -12.06 -7.63
C PHE A 253 14.25 -12.11 -6.69
N MET A 254 14.23 -13.06 -5.75
CA MET A 254 13.16 -13.16 -4.77
C MET A 254 13.16 -11.95 -3.83
N ARG A 255 14.33 -11.52 -3.36
CA ARG A 255 14.47 -10.42 -2.42
C ARG A 255 14.17 -9.05 -3.04
N HIS A 256 14.59 -8.81 -4.28
CA HIS A 256 14.51 -7.49 -4.92
C HIS A 256 13.29 -7.33 -5.85
N TYR A 257 12.79 -8.43 -6.42
CA TYR A 257 11.69 -8.39 -7.39
C TYR A 257 10.50 -9.28 -7.00
N GLY A 258 10.61 -10.10 -5.94
CA GLY A 258 9.55 -11.03 -5.54
C GLY A 258 9.35 -12.19 -6.51
N VAL A 259 10.41 -12.60 -7.22
CA VAL A 259 10.36 -13.59 -8.30
C VAL A 259 11.42 -14.67 -8.12
N GLY A 260 11.12 -15.90 -8.51
CA GLY A 260 12.04 -17.03 -8.32
C GLY A 260 13.24 -17.01 -9.26
N ASP A 261 13.02 -16.64 -10.53
CA ASP A 261 14.06 -16.62 -11.56
C ASP A 261 14.02 -15.36 -12.44
N VAL A 262 15.14 -15.07 -13.09
CA VAL A 262 15.30 -13.95 -14.01
C VAL A 262 14.42 -14.07 -15.25
N GLN A 263 14.10 -15.29 -15.68
CA GLN A 263 13.32 -15.54 -16.90
C GLN A 263 11.90 -14.96 -16.80
N GLU A 264 11.33 -14.95 -15.60
CA GLU A 264 10.01 -14.35 -15.35
C GLU A 264 10.03 -12.83 -15.57
N LEU A 265 11.17 -12.17 -15.34
CA LEU A 265 11.36 -10.72 -15.56
C LEU A 265 11.64 -10.35 -17.02
N VAL A 266 11.82 -11.32 -17.92
CA VAL A 266 11.99 -11.05 -19.36
C VAL A 266 10.67 -10.61 -19.97
N ARG A 267 9.54 -11.11 -19.43
CA ARG A 267 8.22 -10.67 -19.89
C ARG A 267 7.92 -9.26 -19.40
N LEU A 268 7.47 -8.42 -20.33
CA LEU A 268 7.21 -7.00 -20.06
C LEU A 268 6.14 -6.78 -19.00
N ASP A 269 5.07 -7.56 -19.05
CA ASP A 269 3.95 -7.50 -18.11
C ASP A 269 4.41 -7.79 -16.67
N THR A 270 5.17 -8.87 -16.48
CA THR A 270 5.76 -9.21 -15.18
C THR A 270 6.76 -8.16 -14.74
N PHE A 271 7.64 -7.70 -15.62
CA PHE A 271 8.64 -6.69 -15.26
C PHE A 271 7.99 -5.39 -14.77
N CYS A 272 7.01 -4.85 -15.51
CA CYS A 272 6.29 -3.65 -15.12
C CYS A 272 5.48 -3.87 -13.82
N LEU A 273 4.82 -5.03 -13.66
CA LEU A 273 4.08 -5.34 -12.44
C LEU A 273 4.98 -5.42 -11.20
N ARG A 274 6.16 -6.03 -11.31
CA ARG A 274 7.10 -6.20 -10.19
C ARG A 274 7.86 -4.91 -9.85
N THR A 275 8.15 -4.07 -10.84
CA THR A 275 8.86 -2.81 -10.65
C THR A 275 7.94 -1.64 -10.34
N GLY A 276 6.63 -1.76 -10.64
CA GLY A 276 5.67 -0.66 -10.54
C GLY A 276 5.83 0.40 -11.63
N LEU A 277 6.62 0.12 -12.68
CA LEU A 277 6.82 1.03 -13.80
C LEU A 277 5.58 1.03 -14.70
N ASP A 278 5.12 2.22 -15.06
CA ASP A 278 4.17 2.43 -16.14
C ASP A 278 4.86 2.43 -17.51
N GLN A 279 4.07 2.53 -18.58
CA GLN A 279 4.61 2.54 -19.94
C GLN A 279 5.58 3.71 -20.17
N ASP A 280 5.20 4.92 -19.77
CA ASP A 280 6.04 6.11 -19.92
C ASP A 280 7.36 5.96 -19.14
N GLY A 281 7.31 5.44 -17.92
CA GLY A 281 8.48 5.17 -17.09
C GLY A 281 9.41 4.12 -17.69
N LEU A 282 8.86 3.05 -18.27
CA LEU A 282 9.63 2.03 -18.98
C LEU A 282 10.32 2.60 -20.23
N GLU A 283 9.59 3.36 -21.04
CA GLU A 283 10.16 3.98 -22.26
C GLU A 283 11.28 4.95 -21.90
N SER A 284 11.12 5.72 -20.82
CA SER A 284 12.16 6.60 -20.28
C SER A 284 13.37 5.80 -19.78
N LEU A 285 13.14 4.73 -19.01
CA LEU A 285 14.19 3.89 -18.44
C LEU A 285 15.07 3.28 -19.52
N LEU A 286 14.46 2.71 -20.57
CA LEU A 286 15.18 2.07 -21.66
C LEU A 286 15.59 3.05 -22.77
N SER A 287 15.12 4.30 -22.72
CA SER A 287 15.31 5.31 -23.79
C SER A 287 14.85 4.79 -25.14
N ILE A 288 13.62 4.27 -25.19
CA ILE A 288 12.97 3.73 -26.39
C ILE A 288 11.73 4.57 -26.73
N GLN A 289 11.19 4.38 -27.95
CA GLN A 289 9.99 5.06 -28.45
C GLN A 289 10.01 6.58 -28.22
N ARG A 290 9.17 7.09 -27.31
CA ARG A 290 9.03 8.53 -27.03
C ARG A 290 10.32 9.17 -26.51
N TYR A 291 11.13 8.40 -25.78
CA TYR A 291 12.39 8.85 -25.20
C TYR A 291 13.61 8.35 -25.97
N ALA A 292 13.42 7.86 -27.21
CA ALA A 292 14.51 7.44 -28.06
C ALA A 292 15.41 8.65 -28.38
N PRO A 293 16.74 8.53 -28.20
CA PRO A 293 17.64 9.61 -28.54
C PRO A 293 17.62 9.84 -30.05
N MET A 294 17.45 11.10 -30.47
CA MET A 294 17.45 11.49 -31.88
C MET A 294 18.51 12.55 -32.13
N ALA A 295 19.19 12.47 -33.26
CA ALA A 295 20.09 13.52 -33.71
C ALA A 295 19.29 14.78 -34.08
N SER A 296 19.79 15.95 -33.70
CA SER A 296 19.16 17.22 -34.08
C SER A 296 19.18 17.39 -35.60
N PRO A 297 18.07 17.82 -36.23
CA PRO A 297 18.04 18.08 -37.67
C PRO A 297 18.98 19.23 -38.09
N ASN A 298 19.43 20.05 -37.14
CA ASN A 298 20.29 21.20 -37.39
C ASN A 298 21.77 20.87 -37.56
N VAL A 299 22.18 19.61 -37.35
CA VAL A 299 23.57 19.16 -37.49
C VAL A 299 23.63 17.94 -38.42
N PRO A 300 23.77 18.15 -39.74
CA PRO A 300 23.87 17.04 -40.69
C PRO A 300 25.19 16.27 -40.51
N GLY A 301 25.15 14.96 -40.74
CA GLY A 301 26.34 14.09 -40.71
C GLY A 301 26.66 13.43 -39.37
N LEU A 302 25.81 13.57 -38.35
CA LEU A 302 25.94 12.83 -37.10
C LEU A 302 25.55 11.36 -37.28
N ALA A 303 26.29 10.47 -36.59
CA ALA A 303 25.93 9.07 -36.47
C ALA A 303 24.54 8.93 -35.79
N PRO A 304 23.76 7.88 -36.11
CA PRO A 304 22.46 7.65 -35.47
C PRO A 304 22.65 7.60 -33.95
N ALA A 305 21.85 8.38 -33.23
CA ALA A 305 21.89 8.37 -31.78
C ALA A 305 21.28 7.04 -31.30
N THR A 306 22.05 6.27 -30.52
CA THR A 306 21.61 4.97 -30.00
C THR A 306 21.48 5.02 -28.48
N PRO A 307 20.56 4.24 -27.87
CA PRO A 307 20.43 4.14 -26.41
C PRO A 307 21.70 3.64 -25.70
N ALA A 308 22.61 2.99 -26.45
CA ALA A 308 23.93 2.60 -25.95
C ALA A 308 24.84 3.82 -25.71
N ARG A 309 24.66 4.92 -26.44
CA ARG A 309 25.50 6.12 -26.36
C ARG A 309 24.83 7.31 -25.69
N PHE A 310 23.51 7.37 -25.73
CA PHE A 310 22.70 8.46 -25.17
C PHE A 310 21.50 7.90 -24.41
N GLY A 311 21.09 8.54 -23.31
CA GLY A 311 19.97 8.07 -22.49
C GLY A 311 20.39 6.89 -21.61
N SER A 312 19.87 5.69 -21.87
CA SER A 312 20.03 4.45 -21.10
C SER A 312 21.41 3.79 -21.21
N VAL A 313 22.48 4.60 -21.32
CA VAL A 313 23.89 4.17 -21.47
C VAL A 313 24.32 3.25 -20.34
N TYR A 314 23.95 3.58 -19.10
CA TYR A 314 24.34 2.81 -17.92
C TYR A 314 23.73 1.40 -17.94
N ILE A 315 22.46 1.30 -18.32
CA ILE A 315 21.71 0.04 -18.43
C ILE A 315 22.33 -0.83 -19.53
N ASN A 316 22.60 -0.22 -20.69
CA ASN A 316 23.18 -0.89 -21.85
C ASN A 316 24.70 -1.11 -21.73
N ALA A 317 25.34 -0.71 -20.63
CA ALA A 317 26.79 -0.81 -20.46
C ALA A 317 27.64 -0.10 -21.53
N ALA A 318 27.07 0.87 -22.25
CA ALA A 318 27.63 1.42 -23.49
C ALA A 318 27.94 0.38 -24.59
N LEU A 319 27.20 -0.73 -24.62
CA LEU A 319 27.33 -1.82 -25.59
C LEU A 319 26.09 -1.95 -26.46
N GLU A 320 26.28 -2.48 -27.67
CA GLU A 320 25.23 -2.87 -28.61
C GLU A 320 25.21 -4.41 -28.74
N PRO A 321 24.05 -5.06 -28.93
CA PRO A 321 22.70 -4.48 -29.05
C PRO A 321 22.14 -3.99 -27.72
N THR A 322 21.30 -2.95 -27.77
CA THR A 322 20.65 -2.36 -26.59
C THR A 322 19.46 -3.19 -26.14
N ILE A 323 19.11 -3.11 -24.85
CA ILE A 323 17.88 -3.69 -24.32
C ILE A 323 16.67 -2.98 -24.94
N GLY A 324 15.72 -3.74 -25.47
CA GLY A 324 14.51 -3.24 -26.11
C GLY A 324 13.33 -4.18 -25.93
N VAL A 325 12.16 -3.73 -26.38
CA VAL A 325 10.92 -4.52 -26.34
C VAL A 325 10.64 -5.06 -27.74
N HIS A 326 10.35 -6.36 -27.82
CA HIS A 326 9.97 -7.02 -29.05
C HIS A 326 8.64 -7.75 -28.83
N SER A 327 7.71 -7.64 -29.78
CA SER A 327 6.52 -8.50 -29.80
C SER A 327 6.94 -9.90 -30.25
N SER A 328 6.68 -10.92 -29.43
CA SER A 328 6.78 -12.30 -29.91
C SER A 328 5.60 -12.56 -30.86
N GLU A 329 5.84 -12.46 -32.16
CA GLU A 329 4.90 -12.97 -33.16
C GLU A 329 4.93 -14.50 -33.15
N ASP A 330 4.31 -15.14 -32.16
CA ASP A 330 4.09 -16.59 -32.14
C ASP A 330 2.74 -16.90 -31.47
N GLY A 331 1.78 -17.46 -32.24
CA GLY A 331 0.73 -18.31 -31.67
C GLY A 331 -0.76 -18.06 -31.99
N HIS A 332 -1.14 -17.48 -33.13
CA HIS A 332 -2.49 -17.69 -33.69
C HIS A 332 -2.41 -18.48 -35.00
N ARG A 333 -2.31 -19.80 -34.86
CA ARG A 333 -2.77 -20.79 -35.86
C ARG A 333 -3.38 -21.98 -35.14
#